data_AF-A0A3B4VPL1-F1
#
_entry.id   AF-A0A3B4VPL1-F1
#
_cell.length_a   1.000
_cell.length_b   1.000
_cell.length_c   1.000
_cell.angle_alpha   90.00
_cell.angle_beta   90.00
_cell.angle_gamma   90.00
#
_symmetry.space_group_name_H-M   'P 1'
#
loop_
_entity.id
_entity.type
_entity.pdbx_description
1 polymer ?
#
loop_
_entity_poly.entity_id
_entity_poly.type
_entity_poly.pdbx_seq_one_letter_code
_entity_poly.pdbx_strand_id
1 'polypeptide(L)'
;MSLLLHTSRYFYFVILHCIYWSVVSLLNVTQSSYQAEENHNITLEWSFTTKPHTPSDSLYILCEMFTDDLKASKVLYHLHEGVESPESQDEQFSGRVQCDKDVLREGRIRLHVSRLRTEDSGLYLCEVNTDYGANFGKCRLSVSGE
;
A
#
# COMPACT_ATOMS: atom_id res chain seq x y z
N MET A 1 1.02 -53.07 5.40
CA MET A 1 0.64 -51.99 6.34
C MET A 1 1.58 -50.78 6.30
N SER A 2 2.90 -50.93 6.13
CA SER A 2 3.86 -49.81 6.09
C SER A 2 3.70 -48.85 4.89
N LEU A 3 3.47 -49.37 3.67
CA LEU A 3 3.30 -48.52 2.47
C LEU A 3 2.04 -47.63 2.52
N LEU A 4 0.93 -48.11 3.10
CA LEU A 4 -0.33 -47.36 3.24
C LEU A 4 -0.20 -46.18 4.22
N LEU A 5 0.61 -46.36 5.28
CA LEU A 5 0.92 -45.28 6.22
C LEU A 5 1.87 -44.25 5.58
N HIS A 6 2.81 -44.68 4.73
CA HIS A 6 3.70 -43.77 4.01
C HIS A 6 2.96 -42.94 2.94
N THR A 7 2.06 -43.55 2.16
CA THR A 7 1.22 -42.82 1.21
C THR A 7 0.24 -41.89 1.91
N SER A 8 -0.32 -42.30 3.05
CA SER A 8 -1.18 -41.44 3.89
C SER A 8 -0.43 -40.24 4.48
N ARG A 9 0.79 -40.44 5.01
CA ARG A 9 1.65 -39.36 5.51
C ARG A 9 2.09 -38.42 4.38
N TYR A 10 2.46 -38.96 3.23
CA TYR A 10 2.82 -38.17 2.05
C TYR A 10 1.64 -37.30 1.58
N PHE A 11 0.45 -37.88 1.49
CA PHE A 11 -0.78 -37.16 1.14
C PHE A 11 -1.08 -36.02 2.14
N TYR A 12 -0.89 -36.26 3.43
CA TYR A 12 -1.06 -35.24 4.47
C TYR A 12 -0.05 -34.08 4.33
N PHE A 13 1.22 -34.36 4.01
CA PHE A 13 2.22 -33.31 3.75
C PHE A 13 1.88 -32.48 2.52
N VAL A 14 1.41 -33.11 1.43
CA VAL A 14 0.98 -32.39 0.23
C VAL A 14 -0.20 -31.48 0.55
N ILE A 15 -1.19 -31.95 1.33
CA ILE A 15 -2.33 -31.12 1.77
C ILE A 15 -1.85 -29.94 2.60
N LEU A 16 -1.01 -30.16 3.61
CA LEU A 16 -0.48 -29.07 4.45
C LEU A 16 0.31 -28.06 3.63
N HIS A 17 1.11 -28.52 2.67
CA HIS A 17 1.87 -27.64 1.79
C HIS A 17 0.95 -26.82 0.89
N CYS A 18 -0.05 -27.44 0.26
CA CYS A 18 -1.05 -26.73 -0.52
C CYS A 18 -1.81 -25.69 0.31
N ILE A 19 -2.27 -26.05 1.51
CA ILE A 19 -2.94 -25.13 2.43
C ILE A 19 -2.01 -23.96 2.78
N TYR A 20 -0.76 -24.25 3.13
CA TYR A 20 0.24 -23.24 3.44
C TYR A 20 0.43 -22.26 2.27
N TRP A 21 0.65 -22.76 1.05
CA TRP A 21 0.79 -21.91 -0.13
C TRP A 21 -0.48 -21.15 -0.50
N SER A 22 -1.66 -21.75 -0.31
CA SER A 22 -2.94 -21.07 -0.52
C SER A 22 -3.13 -19.93 0.49
N VAL A 23 -2.84 -20.14 1.77
CA VAL A 23 -2.90 -19.11 2.81
C VAL A 23 -1.88 -17.99 2.56
N VAL A 24 -0.64 -18.34 2.19
CA VAL A 24 0.38 -17.35 1.81
C VAL A 24 -0.06 -16.53 0.59
N SER A 25 -0.71 -17.16 -0.40
CA SER A 25 -1.24 -16.45 -1.58
C SER A 25 -2.43 -15.55 -1.24
N LEU A 26 -3.29 -15.95 -0.31
CA LEU A 26 -4.39 -15.13 0.23
C LEU A 26 -3.87 -13.91 1.02
N LEU A 27 -2.73 -14.03 1.70
CA LEU A 27 -2.05 -12.92 2.37
C LEU A 27 -1.37 -11.95 1.38
N ASN A 28 -1.02 -12.42 0.18
CA ASN A 28 -0.47 -11.57 -0.89
C ASN A 28 -1.53 -10.73 -1.63
N VAL A 29 -2.77 -10.67 -1.12
CA VAL A 29 -3.76 -9.72 -1.63
C VAL A 29 -3.33 -8.31 -1.24
N THR A 30 -3.01 -7.48 -2.23
CA THR A 30 -2.84 -6.03 -2.04
C THR A 30 -4.08 -5.48 -1.33
N GLN A 31 -3.91 -4.99 -0.10
CA GLN A 31 -5.00 -4.50 0.73
C GLN A 31 -5.70 -3.33 0.05
N SER A 32 -6.92 -3.59 -0.45
CA SER A 32 -7.73 -2.60 -1.17
C SER A 32 -8.62 -1.78 -0.24
N SER A 33 -8.72 -2.16 1.04
CA SER A 33 -9.43 -1.41 2.07
C SER A 33 -8.75 -1.51 3.44
N TYR A 34 -8.81 -0.41 4.17
CA TYR A 34 -8.26 -0.23 5.50
C TYR A 34 -9.36 0.28 6.43
N GLN A 35 -9.35 -0.21 7.67
CA GLN A 35 -10.21 0.28 8.74
C GLN A 35 -9.34 0.72 9.91
N ALA A 36 -9.65 1.87 10.48
CA ALA A 36 -8.96 2.40 11.64
C ALA A 36 -9.91 3.24 12.50
N GLU A 37 -9.49 3.49 13.73
CA GLU A 37 -10.19 4.38 14.65
C GLU A 37 -9.55 5.77 14.61
N GLU A 38 -10.33 6.79 14.94
CA GLU A 38 -9.84 8.15 15.13
C GLU A 38 -8.67 8.17 16.14
N ASN A 39 -7.80 9.18 16.03
CA ASN A 39 -6.60 9.38 16.86
C ASN A 39 -5.51 8.30 16.76
N HIS A 40 -5.76 7.17 16.09
CA HIS A 40 -4.76 6.14 15.82
C HIS A 40 -3.87 6.48 14.62
N ASN A 41 -2.88 5.63 14.38
CA ASN A 41 -1.98 5.71 13.24
C ASN A 41 -2.24 4.53 12.30
N ILE A 42 -2.01 4.72 10.99
CA ILE A 42 -2.09 3.66 10.00
C ILE A 42 -0.93 3.74 9.01
N THR A 43 -0.65 2.62 8.34
CA THR A 43 0.24 2.59 7.18
C THR A 43 -0.58 2.22 5.95
N LEU A 44 -0.64 3.12 4.99
CA LEU A 44 -1.19 2.83 3.66
C LEU A 44 -0.06 2.30 2.79
N GLU A 45 -0.28 1.12 2.20
CA GLU A 45 0.72 0.44 1.36
C GLU A 45 0.20 0.19 -0.05
N TRP A 46 1.04 0.46 -1.04
CA TRP A 46 0.86 0.07 -2.44
C TRP A 46 2.12 -0.61 -2.95
N SER A 47 1.92 -1.63 -3.80
CA SER A 47 3.01 -2.33 -4.46
C SER A 47 2.95 -2.09 -5.96
N PHE A 48 4.09 -1.74 -6.54
CA PHE A 48 4.28 -1.47 -7.95
C PHE A 48 5.46 -2.28 -8.45
N THR A 49 5.34 -2.79 -9.67
CA THR A 49 6.45 -3.50 -10.30
C THR A 49 7.50 -2.49 -10.75
N THR A 50 8.54 -2.26 -9.95
CA THR A 50 9.73 -1.53 -10.38
C THR A 50 10.73 -2.50 -11.01
N LYS A 51 11.53 -2.02 -11.96
CA LYS A 51 12.68 -2.78 -12.43
C LYS A 51 13.84 -2.61 -11.44
N PRO A 52 14.69 -3.63 -11.25
CA PRO A 52 15.93 -3.44 -10.52
C PRO A 52 16.70 -2.26 -11.14
N HIS A 53 17.20 -1.35 -10.30
CA HIS A 53 17.94 -0.16 -10.69
C HIS A 53 17.15 0.95 -11.38
N THR A 54 15.83 1.05 -11.18
CA THR A 54 15.11 2.29 -11.54
C THR A 54 15.82 3.47 -10.85
N PRO A 55 16.38 4.43 -11.62
CA PRO A 55 17.03 5.59 -11.04
C PRO A 55 16.03 6.40 -10.23
N SER A 56 16.44 6.85 -9.04
CA SER A 56 15.54 7.58 -8.13
C SER A 56 15.11 8.93 -8.71
N ASP A 57 15.95 9.52 -9.57
CA ASP A 57 15.82 10.81 -10.22
C ASP A 57 14.78 10.83 -11.37
N SER A 58 14.30 9.69 -11.83
CA SER A 58 13.16 9.60 -12.75
C SER A 58 11.85 9.16 -12.09
N LEU A 59 11.86 9.02 -10.77
CA LEU A 59 10.69 8.58 -10.02
C LEU A 59 9.76 9.76 -9.75
N TYR A 60 8.54 9.64 -10.26
CA TYR A 60 7.43 10.51 -9.93
C TYR A 60 6.36 9.71 -9.21
N ILE A 61 5.93 10.20 -8.04
CA ILE A 61 4.87 9.59 -7.23
C ILE A 61 3.91 10.70 -6.84
N LEU A 62 2.63 10.51 -7.13
CA LEU A 62 1.56 11.37 -6.64
C LEU A 62 0.51 10.50 -5.96
N CYS A 63 0.33 10.70 -4.65
CA CYS A 63 -0.70 10.05 -3.86
C CYS A 63 -1.73 11.09 -3.41
N GLU A 64 -2.99 10.83 -3.72
CA GLU A 64 -4.11 11.72 -3.45
C GLU A 64 -5.24 10.99 -2.74
N MET A 65 -5.88 11.69 -1.82
CA MET A 65 -7.16 11.30 -1.25
C MET A 65 -8.28 11.99 -2.01
N PHE A 66 -9.24 11.21 -2.50
CA PHE A 66 -10.50 11.68 -3.05
C PHE A 66 -11.59 11.58 -1.99
N THR A 67 -12.37 12.65 -1.85
CA THR A 67 -13.61 12.64 -1.06
C THR A 67 -14.62 11.68 -1.67
N ASP A 68 -15.59 11.20 -0.88
CA ASP A 68 -16.58 10.23 -1.37
C ASP A 68 -17.43 10.73 -2.55
N ASP A 69 -17.56 12.05 -2.73
CA ASP A 69 -18.22 12.66 -3.87
C ASP A 69 -17.31 12.86 -5.11
N LEU A 70 -16.02 12.49 -5.00
CA LEU A 70 -14.98 12.55 -6.05
C LEU A 70 -14.80 13.95 -6.69
N LYS A 71 -15.30 15.02 -6.06
CA LYS A 71 -15.24 16.38 -6.62
C LYS A 71 -13.93 17.10 -6.34
N ALA A 72 -13.21 16.66 -5.31
CA ALA A 72 -11.94 17.23 -4.91
C ALA A 72 -10.96 16.12 -4.55
N SER A 73 -9.69 16.36 -4.88
CA SER A 73 -8.56 15.57 -4.40
C SER A 73 -7.74 16.40 -3.41
N LYS A 74 -7.11 15.72 -2.46
CA LYS A 74 -6.18 16.29 -1.49
C LYS A 74 -4.87 15.53 -1.60
N VAL A 75 -3.78 16.25 -1.86
CA VAL A 75 -2.45 15.63 -2.02
C VAL A 75 -2.00 15.11 -0.66
N LEU A 76 -1.80 13.80 -0.59
CA LEU A 76 -1.28 13.11 0.58
C LEU A 76 0.26 13.12 0.58
N TYR A 77 0.85 12.82 -0.58
CA TYR A 77 2.31 12.71 -0.76
C TYR A 77 2.68 12.95 -2.22
N HIS A 78 3.79 13.64 -2.45
CA HIS A 78 4.29 13.94 -3.79
C HIS A 78 5.83 13.84 -3.80
N LEU A 79 6.33 13.04 -4.74
CA LEU A 79 7.73 12.90 -5.07
C LEU A 79 7.90 13.26 -6.55
N HIS A 80 8.77 14.20 -6.86
CA HIS A 80 9.07 14.62 -8.23
C HIS A 80 10.58 14.50 -8.45
N GLU A 81 10.99 13.77 -9.48
CA GLU A 81 12.41 13.53 -9.78
C GLU A 81 13.21 13.01 -8.56
N GLY A 82 12.58 12.14 -7.76
CA GLY A 82 13.20 11.60 -6.55
C GLY A 82 13.30 12.55 -5.36
N VAL A 83 12.73 13.76 -5.47
CA VAL A 83 12.72 14.77 -4.40
C VAL A 83 11.30 14.95 -3.87
N GLU A 84 11.15 14.95 -2.54
CA GLU A 84 9.85 15.21 -1.91
C GLU A 84 9.45 16.67 -2.10
N SER A 85 8.18 16.91 -2.43
CA SER A 85 7.58 18.24 -2.59
C SER A 85 6.55 18.48 -1.47
N PRO A 86 7.00 18.71 -0.22
CA PRO A 86 6.10 18.92 0.92
C PRO A 86 5.19 20.15 0.76
N GLU A 87 5.59 21.13 -0.04
CA GLU A 87 4.78 22.31 -0.37
C GLU A 87 3.51 22.00 -1.17
N SER A 88 3.46 20.84 -1.84
CA SER A 88 2.26 20.40 -2.55
C SER A 88 1.28 19.62 -1.68
N GLN A 89 1.67 19.25 -0.46
CA GLN A 89 0.84 18.48 0.46
C GLN A 89 -0.33 19.33 0.97
N ASP A 90 -1.53 18.74 0.97
CA ASP A 90 -2.72 19.40 1.49
C ASP A 90 -2.58 19.69 3.00
N GLU A 91 -3.07 20.84 3.46
CA GLU A 91 -2.98 21.25 4.86
C GLU A 91 -3.59 20.23 5.84
N GLN A 92 -4.60 19.46 5.39
CA GLN A 92 -5.15 18.36 6.17
C GLN A 92 -4.09 17.35 6.60
N PHE A 93 -3.09 17.08 5.75
CA PHE A 93 -2.07 16.04 5.95
C PHE A 93 -0.74 16.57 6.47
N SER A 94 -0.57 17.90 6.54
CA SER A 94 0.65 18.55 6.98
C SER A 94 1.12 18.05 8.35
N GLY A 95 2.37 17.56 8.41
CA GLY A 95 2.99 17.02 9.61
C GLY A 95 2.36 15.72 10.14
N ARG A 96 1.51 15.05 9.35
CA ARG A 96 0.88 13.77 9.71
C ARG A 96 1.36 12.59 8.87
N VAL A 97 1.89 12.85 7.67
CA VAL A 97 2.29 11.82 6.71
C VAL A 97 3.80 11.71 6.60
N GLN A 98 4.31 10.48 6.63
CA GLN A 98 5.73 10.17 6.41
C GLN A 98 5.86 9.00 5.45
N CYS A 99 6.79 9.07 4.49
CA CYS A 99 7.08 7.99 3.56
C CYS A 99 8.26 7.14 4.03
N ASP A 100 8.12 5.81 4.00
CA ASP A 100 9.23 4.88 4.17
C ASP A 100 10.02 4.79 2.84
N LYS A 101 11.12 5.53 2.78
CA LYS A 101 11.94 5.67 1.56
C LYS A 101 12.76 4.42 1.26
N ASP A 102 13.02 3.58 2.25
CA ASP A 102 13.88 2.40 2.08
C ASP A 102 13.18 1.38 1.18
N VAL A 103 11.86 1.23 1.31
CA VAL A 103 11.07 0.28 0.53
C VAL A 103 10.63 0.80 -0.85
N LEU A 104 10.77 2.11 -1.13
CA LEU A 104 10.48 2.67 -2.46
C LEU A 104 11.31 2.01 -3.56
N ARG A 105 12.60 1.73 -3.26
CA ARG A 105 13.52 1.05 -4.19
C ARG A 105 13.10 -0.39 -4.51
N GLU A 106 12.32 -0.99 -3.63
CA GLU A 106 11.76 -2.34 -3.78
C GLU A 106 10.39 -2.31 -4.49
N GLY A 107 9.96 -1.15 -4.98
CA GLY A 107 8.69 -0.97 -5.65
C GLY A 107 7.50 -0.91 -4.70
N ARG A 108 7.71 -0.54 -3.44
CA ARG A 108 6.63 -0.40 -2.46
C ARG A 108 6.53 1.03 -1.98
N ILE A 109 5.32 1.57 -1.98
CA ILE A 109 5.02 2.85 -1.33
C ILE A 109 4.38 2.54 0.01
N ARG A 110 4.98 3.05 1.10
CA ARG A 110 4.41 3.01 2.44
C ARG A 110 4.30 4.42 2.98
N LEU A 111 3.07 4.86 3.24
CA LEU A 111 2.77 6.15 3.85
C LEU A 111 2.21 5.94 5.24
N HIS A 112 2.94 6.37 6.25
CA HIS A 112 2.49 6.40 7.64
C HIS A 112 1.66 7.65 7.87
N VAL A 113 0.39 7.47 8.21
CA VAL A 113 -0.53 8.56 8.54
C VAL A 113 -0.79 8.51 10.04
N SER A 114 -0.48 9.61 10.73
CA SER A 114 -0.64 9.73 12.18
C SER A 114 -1.82 10.60 12.57
N ARG A 115 -2.35 10.39 13.79
CA ARG A 115 -3.47 11.17 14.34
C ARG A 115 -4.63 11.25 13.33
N LEU A 116 -5.16 10.07 12.99
CA LEU A 116 -6.26 9.95 12.05
C LEU A 116 -7.47 10.74 12.51
N ARG A 117 -8.20 11.26 11.53
CA ARG A 117 -9.46 11.98 11.71
C ARG A 117 -10.53 11.30 10.88
N THR A 118 -11.80 11.45 11.25
CA THR A 118 -12.90 10.87 10.46
C THR A 118 -12.92 11.39 9.01
N GLU A 119 -12.46 12.62 8.77
CA GLU A 119 -12.30 13.24 7.44
C GLU A 119 -11.15 12.67 6.61
N ASP A 120 -10.32 11.78 7.17
CA ASP A 120 -9.35 11.01 6.40
C ASP A 120 -10.01 9.80 5.70
N SER A 121 -11.28 9.52 5.98
CA SER A 121 -12.03 8.47 5.28
C SER A 121 -12.24 8.84 3.81
N GLY A 122 -11.87 7.94 2.89
CA GLY A 122 -12.00 8.20 1.46
C GLY A 122 -11.30 7.18 0.58
N LEU A 123 -11.26 7.49 -0.72
CA LEU A 123 -10.53 6.70 -1.71
C LEU A 123 -9.14 7.31 -1.91
N TYR A 124 -8.10 6.52 -1.69
CA TYR A 124 -6.72 6.93 -1.90
C TYR A 124 -6.22 6.32 -3.20
N LEU A 125 -5.64 7.15 -4.06
CA LEU A 125 -5.05 6.78 -5.33
C LEU A 125 -3.58 7.20 -5.33
N CYS A 126 -2.69 6.30 -5.73
CA CYS A 126 -1.29 6.60 -5.97
C CYS A 126 -0.95 6.31 -7.42
N GLU A 127 -0.45 7.32 -8.12
CA GLU A 127 0.20 7.24 -9.43
C GLU A 127 1.71 7.14 -9.24
N VAL A 128 2.34 6.23 -9.98
CA VAL A 128 3.78 6.05 -10.03
C VAL A 128 4.21 6.09 -11.49
N ASN A 129 4.99 7.10 -11.84
CA ASN A 129 5.58 7.26 -13.16
C ASN A 129 7.07 6.99 -13.08
N THR A 130 7.54 6.21 -14.04
CA THR A 130 8.94 5.84 -14.25
C THR A 130 9.26 5.94 -15.74
N ASP A 131 10.54 5.86 -16.10
CA ASP A 131 10.98 5.83 -17.50
C ASP A 131 10.38 4.69 -18.34
N TYR A 132 9.86 3.66 -17.69
CA TYR A 132 9.28 2.48 -18.36
C TYR A 132 7.76 2.51 -18.43
N GLY A 133 7.10 3.51 -17.82
CA GLY A 133 5.66 3.68 -17.84
C GLY A 133 5.06 4.15 -16.52
N ALA A 134 3.73 4.24 -16.54
CA ALA A 134 2.87 4.66 -15.43
C ALA A 134 2.15 3.46 -14.81
N ASN A 135 1.98 3.47 -13.50
CA ASN A 135 1.19 2.49 -12.76
C ASN A 135 0.35 3.19 -11.68
N PHE A 136 -0.83 2.64 -11.40
CA PHE A 136 -1.82 3.24 -10.50
C PHE A 136 -2.30 2.19 -9.49
N GLY A 137 -2.30 2.56 -8.22
CA GLY A 137 -2.81 1.74 -7.13
C GLY A 137 -3.87 2.50 -6.34
N LYS A 138 -4.92 1.82 -5.87
CA LYS A 138 -5.96 2.45 -5.05
C LYS A 138 -6.31 1.62 -3.83
N CYS A 139 -6.65 2.29 -2.75
CA CYS A 139 -7.23 1.69 -1.56
C CYS A 139 -8.29 2.60 -0.94
N ARG A 140 -9.20 2.03 -0.16
CA ARG A 140 -10.18 2.81 0.61
C ARG A 140 -9.78 2.81 2.08
N LEU A 141 -9.80 3.97 2.72
CA LEU A 141 -9.67 4.08 4.17
C LEU A 141 -11.03 4.44 4.77
N SER A 142 -11.41 3.74 5.83
CA SER A 142 -12.58 4.05 6.65
C SER A 142 -12.12 4.27 8.08
N VAL A 143 -12.30 5.50 8.58
CA VAL A 143 -11.99 5.90 9.94
C VAL A 143 -13.29 6.05 10.72
N SER A 144 -13.48 5.25 11.76
CA SER A 144 -14.61 5.40 12.68
C SER A 144 -14.26 6.37 13.81
N GLY A 145 -15.19 7.26 14.16
CA GLY A 145 -15.09 8.05 15.40
C GLY A 145 -15.23 7.16 16.62
N GLU A 146 -14.69 7.62 17.75
CA GLU A 146 -14.89 7.00 19.07
C GLU A 146 -16.34 7.19 19.60
#